data_AF-A0A8X7BEI5-F1
#
_entry.id   AF-A0A8X7BEI5-F1
#
_cell.length_a   1.000
_cell.length_b   1.000
_cell.length_c   1.000
_cell.angle_alpha   90.00
_cell.angle_beta   90.00
_cell.angle_gamma   90.00
#
_symmetry.space_group_name_H-M   'P 1'
#
loop_
_entity.id
_entity.type
_entity.pdbx_description
1 polymer ?
#
loop_
_entity_poly.entity_id
_entity_poly.type
_entity_poly.pdbx_seq_one_letter_code
_entity_poly.pdbx_strand_id
1 'polypeptide(L)' 'MDSLARQIQELSLQVAELTRERNSSRHQRYSSDRRRSHSRSRSVNRGSGICYYHRRYKEQARKCVSPCAFVQKNE' A
#
# COMPACT_ATOMS: atom_id res chain seq x y z
N MET A 1 35.69 40.48 -19.76
CA MET A 1 35.78 39.01 -19.85
C MET A 1 34.94 38.31 -18.78
N ASP A 2 34.26 39.06 -17.91
CA ASP A 2 33.63 38.54 -16.69
C ASP A 2 32.18 38.06 -16.90
N SER A 3 31.52 38.51 -17.96
CA SER A 3 30.14 38.12 -18.28
C SER A 3 30.03 36.62 -18.62
N LEU A 4 30.98 36.12 -19.43
CA LEU A 4 31.00 34.71 -19.83
C LEU A 4 31.32 33.80 -18.64
N ALA A 5 32.25 34.19 -17.79
CA ALA A 5 32.59 33.45 -16.57
C ALA A 5 31.39 33.33 -15.61
N ARG A 6 30.62 34.42 -15.44
CA ARG A 6 29.39 34.41 -14.64
C ARG A 6 28.30 33.51 -15.24
N GLN A 7 28.13 33.55 -16.57
CA GLN A 7 27.18 32.67 -17.26
C GLN A 7 27.56 31.19 -17.12
N ILE A 8 28.85 30.86 -17.22
CA ILE A 8 29.34 29.49 -17.00
C ILE A 8 29.12 29.04 -15.56
N GLN A 9 29.37 29.93 -14.58
CA GLN A 9 29.14 29.64 -13.17
C GLN A 9 27.67 29.36 -12.87
N GLU A 10 26.78 30.22 -13.38
CA GLU A 10 25.33 30.07 -13.24
C GLU A 10 24.83 28.75 -13.86
N LEU A 11 25.26 28.45 -15.09
CA LEU A 11 24.91 27.19 -15.75
C LEU A 11 25.46 25.97 -15.01
N SER A 12 26.66 26.06 -14.43
CA SER A 12 27.26 24.98 -13.64
C SER A 12 26.43 24.67 -12.37
N LEU A 13 25.91 25.71 -11.71
CA LEU A 13 25.02 25.56 -10.56
C LEU A 13 23.69 24.90 -10.96
N GLN A 14 23.09 25.35 -12.06
CA GLN A 14 21.83 24.77 -12.56
C GLN A 14 22.00 23.29 -12.94
N VAL A 15 23.10 22.93 -13.60
CA VAL A 15 23.40 21.52 -13.96
C VAL A 15 23.64 20.66 -12.72
N ALA A 16 24.32 21.19 -11.70
CA ALA A 16 24.54 20.49 -10.44
C ALA A 16 23.21 20.18 -9.73
N GLU A 17 22.29 21.14 -9.69
CA GLU A 17 20.98 20.96 -9.04
C GLU A 17 20.11 19.95 -9.79
N LEU A 18 19.99 20.07 -11.12
CA LEU A 18 19.23 19.11 -11.95
C LEU A 18 19.76 17.66 -11.80
N THR A 19 21.07 17.51 -11.64
CA THR A 19 21.69 16.19 -11.43
C THR A 19 21.33 15.60 -10.06
N ARG A 20 21.25 16.43 -9.00
CA ARG A 20 20.84 16.02 -7.65
C ARG A 20 19.37 15.60 -7.60
N GLU A 21 18.48 16.36 -8.24
CA GLU A 21 17.05 16.04 -8.33
C GLU A 21 16.79 14.70 -9.05
N ARG A 22 17.50 14.47 -10.16
CA ARG A 22 17.40 13.23 -10.94
C ARG A 22 17.85 12.00 -10.13
N ASN A 23 18.90 12.12 -9.33
CA ASN A 23 19.39 11.02 -8.48
C ASN A 23 18.47 10.74 -7.30
N SER A 24 17.89 11.78 -6.70
CA SER A 24 16.94 11.65 -5.58
C SER A 24 15.62 11.01 -6.02
N SER A 25 15.13 11.36 -7.21
CA SER A 25 13.90 10.80 -7.80
C SER A 25 13.99 9.30 -8.14
N ARG A 26 15.20 8.79 -8.43
CA ARG A 26 15.43 7.36 -8.70
C ARG A 26 15.45 6.52 -7.42
N HIS A 27 15.97 7.06 -6.32
CA HIS A 27 16.03 6.35 -5.04
C HIS A 27 14.67 6.30 -4.33
N GLN A 28 13.81 7.31 -4.50
CA GLN A 28 12.48 7.33 -3.89
C GLN A 28 11.50 6.31 -4.50
N ARG A 29 11.70 5.87 -5.75
CA ARG A 29 10.83 4.85 -6.37
C ARG A 29 11.06 3.43 -5.86
N TYR A 30 12.23 3.16 -5.29
CA TYR A 30 12.55 1.83 -4.75
C TYR A 30 12.05 1.63 -3.30
N SER A 31 11.82 2.73 -2.57
CA SER A 31 11.35 2.69 -1.18
C SER A 31 9.85 2.96 -1.03
N SER A 32 9.05 2.80 -2.10
CA SER A 32 7.65 2.49 -1.91
C SER A 32 7.56 1.00 -1.63
N ASP A 33 7.98 0.64 -0.41
CA ASP A 33 7.48 -0.55 0.26
C ASP A 33 6.04 -0.69 -0.15
N ARG A 34 5.74 -1.80 -0.82
CA ARG A 34 4.40 -2.30 -1.03
C ARG A 34 3.80 -2.48 0.36
N ARG A 35 3.34 -1.38 0.97
CA ARG A 35 2.38 -1.37 2.06
C ARG A 35 1.13 -1.91 1.38
N ARG A 36 1.08 -3.24 1.24
CA ARG A 36 -0.15 -3.98 1.02
C ARG A 36 -1.05 -3.41 2.09
N SER A 37 -1.99 -2.55 1.70
CA SER A 37 -2.98 -1.97 2.59
C SER A 37 -3.71 -3.13 3.24
N HIS A 38 -3.19 -3.62 4.37
CA HIS A 38 -3.73 -4.73 5.14
C HIS A 38 -4.87 -4.23 6.03
N SER A 39 -5.46 -3.10 5.67
CA SER A 39 -6.54 -2.43 6.37
C SER A 39 -7.90 -2.96 5.95
N ARG A 40 -8.04 -4.28 5.72
CA ARG A 40 -9.30 -4.92 6.12
C ARG A 40 -9.16 -5.16 7.60
N SER A 41 -9.45 -4.12 8.38
CA SER A 41 -9.43 -4.20 9.83
C SER A 41 -10.13 -5.47 10.27
N ARG A 42 -9.42 -6.32 11.03
CA ARG A 42 -9.97 -7.56 11.60
C ARG A 42 -11.06 -7.27 12.66
N SER A 43 -11.54 -6.03 12.76
CA SER A 43 -12.48 -5.55 13.78
C SER A 43 -13.94 -5.46 13.31
N VAL A 44 -14.23 -5.39 12.01
CA VAL A 44 -15.61 -5.09 11.54
C VAL A 44 -16.63 -6.18 11.89
N ASN A 45 -16.21 -7.39 12.25
CA ASN A 45 -17.15 -8.50 12.49
C ASN A 45 -16.72 -9.44 13.62
N ARG A 46 -16.43 -8.89 14.81
CA ARG A 46 -16.31 -9.70 16.04
C ARG A 46 -17.65 -9.97 16.72
N GLY A 47 -18.76 -9.39 16.23
CA GLY A 47 -20.07 -9.47 16.88
C GLY A 47 -21.04 -10.53 16.35
N SER A 48 -20.80 -11.14 15.18
CA SER A 48 -21.77 -12.06 14.58
C SER A 48 -21.66 -13.50 15.06
N GLY A 49 -20.59 -13.88 15.77
CA GLY A 49 -20.35 -15.27 16.18
C GLY A 49 -20.19 -16.25 15.02
N ILE A 50 -20.03 -15.77 13.78
CA ILE A 50 -19.92 -16.61 12.58
C ILE A 50 -18.45 -16.88 12.26
N CYS A 51 -18.11 -18.14 12.00
CA CYS A 51 -16.73 -18.53 11.70
C CYS A 51 -16.22 -17.95 10.37
N TYR A 52 -14.89 -17.89 10.20
CA TYR A 52 -14.26 -17.35 8.98
C TYR A 52 -14.80 -17.99 7.70
N TYR A 53 -15.06 -19.30 7.73
CA TYR A 53 -15.54 -20.05 6.58
C TYR A 53 -16.98 -19.67 6.21
N HIS A 54 -17.92 -19.64 7.15
CA HIS A 54 -19.29 -19.17 6.87
C HIS A 54 -19.34 -17.67 6.52
N ARG A 55 -18.42 -16.85 7.04
CA ARG A 55 -18.32 -15.44 6.61
C ARG A 55 -17.89 -15.30 5.15
N ARG A 56 -17.04 -16.19 4.66
CA ARG A 56 -16.50 -16.13 3.29
C ARG A 56 -17.37 -16.88 2.27
N TYR A 57 -17.87 -18.04 2.66
CA TYR A 57 -18.54 -19.00 1.77
C TYR A 57 -20.04 -19.15 2.07
N LYS A 58 -20.56 -18.54 3.14
CA LYS A 58 -21.96 -18.65 3.58
C LYS A 58 -22.37 -20.12 3.67
N GLU A 59 -23.53 -20.50 3.14
CA GLU A 59 -24.07 -21.86 3.11
C GLU A 59 -23.14 -22.88 2.43
N GLN A 60 -22.21 -22.44 1.57
CA GLN A 60 -21.26 -23.31 0.88
C GLN A 60 -20.03 -23.67 1.74
N ALA A 61 -19.96 -23.21 2.99
CA ALA A 61 -18.82 -23.48 3.86
C ALA A 61 -18.77 -24.95 4.28
N ARG A 62 -17.80 -25.70 3.72
CA ARG A 62 -17.59 -27.12 4.04
C ARG A 62 -16.81 -27.36 5.34
N LYS A 63 -16.18 -26.32 5.89
CA LYS A 63 -15.32 -26.41 7.08
C LYS A 63 -15.79 -25.42 8.14
N CYS A 64 -16.93 -25.70 8.77
CA CYS A 64 -17.37 -24.93 9.94
C CYS A 64 -16.44 -25.20 11.14
N VAL A 65 -16.11 -24.16 11.91
CA VAL A 65 -15.35 -24.28 13.16
C VAL A 65 -16.19 -23.75 14.32
N SER A 66 -16.36 -24.55 15.37
CA SER A 66 -17.11 -24.18 16.56
C SER A 66 -16.32 -23.22 17.47
N PRO A 67 -16.98 -22.28 18.18
CA PRO A 67 -18.43 -21.97 18.14
C PRO A 67 -18.78 -21.09 16.93
N CYS A 68 -19.80 -21.50 16.14
CA CYS A 68 -20.28 -20.76 14.97
C CYS A 68 -21.80 -20.59 15.03
N ALA A 69 -22.28 -19.35 15.07
CA ALA A 69 -23.70 -18.98 15.15
C ALA A 69 -24.41 -18.94 13.78
N PHE A 70 -23.86 -19.60 12.76
CA PHE A 70 -24.45 -19.61 11.41
C PHE A 70 -25.58 -20.63 11.32
N VAL A 71 -26.79 -20.18 10.98
CA VAL A 71 -27.96 -21.04 10.76
C VAL A 71 -28.20 -21.17 9.26
N GLN A 72 -28.13 -22.39 8.73
CA GLN A 72 -28.52 -22.68 7.34
C GLN A 72 -30.05 -22.64 7.24
N LYS A 73 -30.60 -21.81 6.35
CA LYS A 73 -32.03 -21.83 6.04
C LYS A 73 -32.25 -22.92 4.99
N ASN A 74 -32.73 -24.09 5.43
CA ASN A 74 -33.20 -25.11 4.51
C ASN A 74 -34.61 -24.71 4.06
N GLU A 75 -34.82 -24.58 2.74
CA GLU A 75 -36.14 -24.42 2.12
C GLU A 75 -36.52 -25.73 1.41
#